data_AF-A0A7Y2L255-F1
#
_entry.id   AF-A0A7Y2L255-F1
#
_cell.length_a   1.000
_cell.length_b   1.000
_cell.length_c   1.000
_cell.angle_alpha   90.00
_cell.angle_beta   90.00
_cell.angle_gamma   90.00
#
_symmetry.space_group_name_H-M   'P 1'
#
loop_
_entity.id
_entity.type
_entity.pdbx_description
1 polymer ?
#
loop_
_entity_poly.entity_id
_entity_poly.type
_entity_poly.pdbx_seq_one_letter_code
_entity_poly.pdbx_strand_id
1 'polypeptide(L)'
;MPATEQLQSQESQATTLEADSFSSLLQREFKPRSEQASDALHTAVQTLAEQALGSVHLIADDTLSTIEALIAAIDSKLSSQVNAILHHEAFQKLESAWRGLHHLVSNTETDEKLKIRFINISKAEVARELKKFKGAAWDQSPLFKKIYEHEYGQFGGEPFGALIADYYFDNSPPDVELLASMAKIAAAAHAPLISAADPGALLMDSWQELANPRDLGKIFQTPEHAAWRNFRSSEDSRYVGLTLPRFLGRIPYGAKTAPVEDFNFEEVTRGDSANYLWVNSAYAMGLNINQSFKQFGWCSQIRGIESGGAISGLPVHTYPSEDGGVDMTC
;
A
#
# COMPACT_ATOMS: atom_id res chain seq x y z
N MET A 1 -9.20 -58.87 -21.71
CA MET A 1 -9.50 -57.92 -22.80
C MET A 1 -10.94 -57.97 -23.39
N PRO A 2 -11.98 -58.63 -22.82
CA PRO A 2 -13.33 -58.55 -23.40
C PRO A 2 -14.24 -57.48 -22.75
N ALA A 3 -13.85 -56.88 -21.62
CA ALA A 3 -14.70 -55.92 -20.91
C ALA A 3 -14.67 -54.50 -21.51
N THR A 4 -13.59 -54.15 -22.23
CA THR A 4 -13.40 -52.79 -22.78
C THR A 4 -14.18 -52.58 -24.09
N GLU A 5 -14.45 -53.64 -24.87
CA GLU A 5 -15.26 -53.57 -26.11
C GLU A 5 -16.77 -53.46 -25.85
N GLN A 6 -17.26 -53.98 -24.71
CA GLN A 6 -18.68 -53.91 -24.36
C GLN A 6 -19.11 -52.55 -23.80
N LEU A 7 -18.20 -51.80 -23.18
CA LEU A 7 -18.47 -50.44 -22.72
C LEU A 7 -18.50 -49.43 -23.88
N GLN A 8 -17.62 -49.58 -24.86
CA GLN A 8 -17.56 -48.69 -26.04
C GLN A 8 -18.75 -48.87 -26.99
N SER A 9 -19.34 -50.07 -27.03
CA SER A 9 -20.55 -50.36 -27.83
C SER A 9 -21.85 -49.91 -27.16
N GLN A 10 -21.91 -49.87 -25.82
CA GLN A 10 -23.07 -49.36 -25.09
C GLN A 10 -23.14 -47.82 -25.08
N GLU A 11 -22.01 -47.12 -24.97
CA GLU A 11 -21.99 -45.66 -25.11
C GLU A 11 -22.44 -45.23 -26.51
N SER A 12 -21.95 -45.89 -27.56
CA SER A 12 -22.32 -45.58 -28.96
C SER A 12 -23.82 -45.82 -29.27
N GLN A 13 -24.46 -46.77 -28.58
CA GLN A 13 -25.90 -47.05 -28.71
C GLN A 13 -26.78 -46.12 -27.87
N ALA A 14 -26.32 -45.66 -26.71
CA ALA A 14 -27.06 -44.71 -25.88
C ALA A 14 -27.14 -43.31 -26.52
N THR A 15 -26.05 -42.83 -27.16
CA THR A 15 -26.03 -41.51 -27.81
C THR A 15 -26.89 -41.47 -29.09
N THR A 16 -27.04 -42.60 -29.78
CA THR A 16 -27.85 -42.68 -31.02
C THR A 16 -29.35 -42.75 -30.74
N LEU A 17 -29.77 -43.39 -29.65
CA LEU A 17 -31.18 -43.47 -29.24
C LEU A 17 -31.74 -42.12 -28.76
N GLU A 18 -30.95 -41.28 -28.10
CA GLU A 18 -31.40 -39.95 -27.67
C GLU A 18 -31.53 -38.96 -28.83
N ALA A 19 -30.61 -39.01 -29.80
CA ALA A 19 -30.62 -38.16 -31.00
C ALA A 19 -31.86 -38.38 -31.87
N ASP A 20 -32.30 -39.65 -32.03
CA ASP A 20 -33.52 -40.00 -32.76
C ASP A 20 -34.80 -39.61 -32.00
N SER A 21 -34.77 -39.61 -30.66
CA SER A 21 -35.89 -39.12 -29.86
C SER A 21 -36.08 -37.60 -29.99
N PHE A 22 -34.98 -36.84 -30.09
CA PHE A 22 -35.00 -35.39 -30.18
C PHE A 22 -35.43 -34.91 -31.57
N SER A 23 -34.93 -35.54 -32.63
CA SER A 23 -35.34 -35.26 -34.01
C SER A 23 -36.83 -35.54 -34.25
N SER A 24 -37.35 -36.63 -33.67
CA SER A 24 -38.78 -36.95 -33.75
C SER A 24 -39.68 -35.95 -32.99
N LEU A 25 -39.21 -35.37 -31.87
CA LEU A 25 -39.94 -34.31 -31.15
C LEU A 25 -39.98 -32.99 -31.93
N LEU A 26 -38.89 -32.61 -32.59
CA LEU A 26 -38.82 -31.40 -33.43
C LEU A 26 -39.77 -31.49 -34.64
N GLN A 27 -39.83 -32.65 -35.29
CA GLN A 27 -40.74 -32.88 -36.41
C GLN A 27 -42.22 -32.83 -35.98
N ARG A 28 -42.53 -33.29 -34.76
CA ARG A 28 -43.90 -33.31 -34.23
C ARG A 28 -44.45 -31.92 -33.93
N GLU A 29 -43.64 -31.04 -33.34
CA GLU A 29 -44.06 -29.71 -32.90
C GLU A 29 -44.03 -28.67 -34.02
N PHE A 30 -43.02 -28.69 -34.90
CA PHE A 30 -42.85 -27.63 -35.91
C PHE A 30 -43.42 -27.98 -37.29
N LYS A 31 -43.74 -29.25 -37.56
CA LYS A 31 -44.36 -29.76 -38.81
C LYS A 31 -43.77 -29.13 -40.10
N PRO A 32 -42.47 -29.31 -40.37
CA PRO A 32 -41.84 -28.75 -41.55
C PRO A 32 -42.43 -29.34 -42.84
N ARG A 33 -42.65 -28.51 -43.86
CA ARG A 33 -43.31 -28.89 -45.13
C ARG A 33 -42.35 -29.44 -46.19
N SER A 34 -41.04 -29.43 -45.97
CA SER A 34 -40.02 -29.96 -46.90
C SER A 34 -38.78 -30.46 -46.15
N GLU A 35 -38.01 -31.39 -46.74
CA GLU A 35 -36.76 -31.92 -46.16
C GLU A 35 -35.72 -30.80 -45.90
N GLN A 36 -35.58 -29.84 -46.82
CA GLN A 36 -34.71 -28.68 -46.65
C GLN A 36 -35.07 -27.80 -45.43
N ALA A 37 -36.37 -27.72 -45.08
CA ALA A 37 -36.81 -26.98 -43.91
C ALA A 37 -36.54 -27.75 -42.61
N SER A 38 -36.50 -29.08 -42.65
CA SER A 38 -36.11 -29.92 -41.51
C SER A 38 -34.62 -29.77 -41.20
N ASP A 39 -33.77 -29.78 -42.23
CA ASP A 39 -32.31 -29.64 -42.05
C ASP A 39 -31.92 -28.23 -41.55
N ALA A 40 -32.58 -27.20 -42.06
CA ALA A 40 -32.40 -25.83 -41.59
C ALA A 40 -32.84 -25.66 -40.12
N LEU A 41 -33.94 -26.31 -39.71
CA LEU A 41 -34.41 -26.30 -38.33
C LEU A 41 -33.43 -27.01 -37.40
N HIS A 42 -32.92 -28.18 -37.81
CA HIS A 42 -31.89 -28.91 -37.07
C HIS A 42 -30.63 -28.07 -36.86
N THR A 43 -30.15 -27.44 -37.93
CA THR A 43 -28.97 -26.56 -37.87
C THR A 43 -29.23 -25.38 -36.93
N ALA A 44 -30.38 -24.71 -37.05
CA ALA A 44 -30.72 -23.57 -36.21
C ALA A 44 -30.88 -23.93 -34.72
N VAL A 45 -31.50 -25.07 -34.42
CA VAL A 45 -31.62 -25.58 -33.04
C VAL A 45 -30.26 -25.98 -32.49
N GLN A 46 -29.41 -26.59 -33.31
CA GLN A 46 -28.03 -26.93 -32.92
C GLN A 46 -27.20 -25.67 -32.67
N THR A 47 -27.28 -24.65 -33.53
CA THR A 47 -26.54 -23.39 -33.33
C THR A 47 -27.05 -22.64 -32.10
N LEU A 48 -28.37 -22.68 -31.85
CA LEU A 48 -29.00 -22.10 -30.67
C LEU A 48 -28.62 -22.88 -29.40
N ALA A 49 -28.56 -24.20 -29.47
CA ALA A 49 -28.11 -25.05 -28.37
C ALA A 49 -26.63 -24.78 -28.06
N GLU A 50 -25.78 -24.67 -29.07
CA GLU A 50 -24.36 -24.29 -28.92
C GLU A 50 -24.21 -22.89 -28.32
N GLN A 51 -25.01 -21.90 -28.72
CA GLN A 51 -25.01 -20.57 -28.11
C GLN A 51 -25.60 -20.54 -26.69
N ALA A 52 -26.63 -21.35 -26.41
CA ALA A 52 -27.23 -21.47 -25.09
C ALA A 52 -26.28 -22.20 -24.12
N LEU A 53 -25.60 -23.26 -24.58
CA LEU A 53 -24.56 -23.96 -23.82
C LEU A 53 -23.32 -23.09 -23.63
N GLY A 54 -22.99 -22.22 -24.59
CA GLY A 54 -21.92 -21.23 -24.44
C GLY A 54 -22.22 -20.15 -23.40
N SER A 55 -23.49 -19.97 -23.01
CA SER A 55 -23.94 -18.99 -22.01
C SER A 55 -24.40 -19.62 -20.68
N VAL A 56 -24.46 -20.95 -20.59
CA VAL A 56 -24.84 -21.69 -19.39
C VAL A 56 -23.63 -22.46 -18.89
N HIS A 57 -23.16 -22.15 -17.68
CA HIS A 57 -22.20 -22.99 -16.98
C HIS A 57 -22.80 -24.38 -16.79
N LEU A 58 -22.36 -25.34 -17.61
CA LEU A 58 -22.64 -26.76 -17.40
C LEU A 58 -22.11 -27.13 -16.01
N ILE A 59 -23.04 -27.41 -15.10
CA ILE A 59 -22.74 -28.00 -13.80
C ILE A 59 -22.10 -29.36 -14.10
N ALA A 60 -20.84 -29.53 -13.74
CA ALA A 60 -20.18 -30.83 -13.85
C ALA A 60 -20.94 -31.85 -12.98
N ASP A 61 -20.99 -33.12 -13.41
CA ASP A 61 -21.61 -34.22 -12.63
C ASP A 61 -21.05 -34.34 -11.21
N ASP A 62 -19.86 -33.80 -10.97
CA ASP A 62 -19.28 -33.66 -9.64
C ASP A 62 -19.71 -32.35 -8.96
N THR A 63 -20.74 -32.49 -8.12
CA THR A 63 -21.27 -31.40 -7.27
C THR A 63 -20.21 -30.70 -6.44
N LEU A 64 -19.14 -31.40 -6.01
CA LEU A 64 -18.05 -30.80 -5.23
C LEU A 64 -17.26 -29.81 -6.08
N SER A 65 -16.88 -30.19 -7.29
CA SER A 65 -16.17 -29.30 -8.23
C SER A 65 -16.97 -28.05 -8.59
N THR A 66 -18.31 -28.17 -8.66
CA THR A 66 -19.19 -27.03 -8.93
C THR A 66 -19.25 -26.08 -7.73
N ILE A 67 -19.32 -26.62 -6.50
CA ILE A 67 -19.28 -25.80 -5.28
C ILE A 67 -17.95 -25.07 -5.16
N GLU A 68 -16.83 -25.75 -5.41
CA GLU A 68 -15.49 -25.14 -5.42
C GLU A 68 -15.37 -24.02 -6.45
N ALA A 69 -15.89 -24.23 -7.67
CA ALA A 69 -15.91 -23.21 -8.71
C ALA A 69 -16.77 -21.98 -8.32
N LEU A 70 -17.90 -22.19 -7.64
CA LEU A 70 -18.74 -21.11 -7.14
C LEU A 70 -18.05 -20.33 -6.01
N ILE A 71 -17.37 -21.02 -5.09
CA ILE A 71 -16.57 -20.38 -4.04
C ILE A 71 -15.46 -19.54 -4.68
N ALA A 72 -14.71 -20.09 -5.64
CA ALA A 72 -13.67 -19.36 -6.36
C ALA A 72 -14.21 -18.10 -7.08
N ALA A 73 -15.42 -18.18 -7.65
CA ALA A 73 -16.07 -17.03 -8.26
C ALA A 73 -16.47 -15.96 -7.23
N ILE A 74 -16.88 -16.36 -6.03
CA ILE A 74 -17.16 -15.44 -4.91
C ILE A 74 -15.85 -14.79 -4.43
N ASP A 75 -14.80 -15.59 -4.20
CA ASP A 75 -13.48 -15.12 -3.77
C ASP A 75 -12.88 -14.13 -4.76
N SER A 76 -13.05 -14.35 -6.06
CA SER A 76 -12.62 -13.42 -7.12
C SER A 76 -13.35 -12.07 -7.05
N LYS A 77 -14.67 -12.09 -6.81
CA LYS A 77 -15.46 -10.86 -6.63
C LYS A 77 -15.08 -10.12 -5.35
N LEU A 78 -14.91 -10.85 -4.25
CA LEU A 78 -14.46 -10.29 -2.98
C LEU A 78 -13.08 -9.68 -3.11
N SER A 79 -12.14 -10.39 -3.74
CA SER A 79 -10.78 -9.90 -3.98
C SER A 79 -10.79 -8.62 -4.80
N SER A 80 -11.59 -8.55 -5.86
CA SER A 80 -11.71 -7.34 -6.68
C SER A 80 -12.23 -6.16 -5.87
N GLN A 81 -13.24 -6.39 -5.03
CA GLN A 81 -13.83 -5.34 -4.19
C GLN A 81 -12.88 -4.90 -3.06
N VAL A 82 -12.20 -5.84 -2.41
CA VAL A 82 -11.24 -5.56 -1.33
C VAL A 82 -10.02 -4.83 -1.87
N ASN A 83 -9.51 -5.20 -3.05
CA ASN A 83 -8.44 -4.45 -3.73
C ASN A 83 -8.84 -2.98 -3.92
N ALA A 84 -10.05 -2.70 -4.41
CA ALA A 84 -10.53 -1.33 -4.59
C ALA A 84 -10.63 -0.55 -3.26
N ILE A 85 -10.96 -1.22 -2.15
CA ILE A 85 -11.01 -0.61 -0.81
C ILE A 85 -9.59 -0.34 -0.28
N LEU A 86 -8.71 -1.33 -0.37
CA LEU A 86 -7.35 -1.26 0.16
C LEU A 86 -6.48 -0.26 -0.61
N HIS A 87 -6.67 -0.15 -1.93
CA HIS A 87 -5.91 0.76 -2.79
C HIS A 87 -6.50 2.17 -2.85
N HIS A 88 -7.61 2.43 -2.14
CA HIS A 88 -8.16 3.77 -2.05
C HIS A 88 -7.23 4.69 -1.24
N GLU A 89 -6.91 5.87 -1.78
CA GLU A 89 -5.94 6.82 -1.19
C GLU A 89 -6.20 7.13 0.29
N ALA A 90 -7.47 7.38 0.65
CA ALA A 90 -7.85 7.67 2.03
C ALA A 90 -7.57 6.48 2.99
N PHE A 91 -7.77 5.25 2.52
CA PHE A 91 -7.51 4.05 3.32
C PHE A 91 -6.01 3.82 3.44
N GLN A 92 -5.26 3.87 2.33
CA GLN A 92 -3.80 3.73 2.33
C GLN A 92 -3.11 4.78 3.19
N LYS A 93 -3.58 6.03 3.19
CA LYS A 93 -3.03 7.08 4.06
C LYS A 93 -3.24 6.78 5.54
N LEU A 94 -4.41 6.24 5.91
CA LEU A 94 -4.68 5.83 7.27
C LEU A 94 -3.85 4.59 7.65
N GLU A 95 -3.83 3.59 6.77
CA GLU A 95 -3.13 2.33 6.97
C GLU A 95 -1.62 2.56 7.08
N SER A 96 -1.03 3.38 6.21
CA SER A 96 0.41 3.71 6.24
C SER A 96 0.83 4.41 7.52
N ALA A 97 0.01 5.36 8.01
CA ALA A 97 0.29 6.05 9.26
C ALA A 97 0.25 5.10 10.47
N TRP A 98 -0.79 4.27 10.58
CA TRP A 98 -0.92 3.31 11.68
C TRP A 98 0.09 2.17 11.59
N ARG A 99 0.40 1.67 10.40
CA ARG A 99 1.43 0.65 10.22
C ARG A 99 2.82 1.20 10.47
N GLY A 100 3.10 2.45 10.12
CA GLY A 100 4.34 3.12 10.47
C GLY A 100 4.51 3.27 11.98
N LEU A 101 3.46 3.70 12.67
CA LEU A 101 3.45 3.75 14.14
C LEU A 101 3.62 2.34 14.75
N HIS A 102 2.90 1.35 14.23
CA HIS A 102 3.04 -0.04 14.67
C HIS A 102 4.46 -0.56 14.45
N HIS A 103 5.08 -0.28 13.29
CA HIS A 103 6.47 -0.64 13.03
C HIS A 103 7.43 0.00 14.03
N LEU A 104 7.25 1.29 14.35
CA LEU A 104 8.06 1.96 15.36
C LEU A 104 7.89 1.32 16.75
N VAL A 105 6.65 1.06 17.17
CA VAL A 105 6.35 0.53 18.51
C VAL A 105 6.81 -0.92 18.66
N SER A 106 6.45 -1.79 17.70
CA SER A 106 6.73 -3.22 17.77
C SER A 106 8.22 -3.55 17.65
N ASN A 107 9.00 -2.70 16.99
CA ASN A 107 10.44 -2.89 16.83
C ASN A 107 11.27 -2.13 17.90
N THR A 108 10.62 -1.36 18.77
CA THR A 108 11.30 -0.63 19.85
C THR A 108 11.16 -1.35 21.19
N GLU A 109 12.28 -1.65 21.83
CA GLU A 109 12.33 -2.18 23.20
C GLU A 109 12.05 -1.08 24.24
N THR A 110 10.77 -0.81 24.48
CA THR A 110 10.33 0.18 25.47
C THR A 110 10.59 -0.30 26.91
N ASP A 111 11.03 0.63 27.77
CA ASP A 111 11.29 0.40 29.19
C ASP A 111 11.08 1.71 29.99
N GLU A 112 11.53 1.76 31.25
CA GLU A 112 11.41 2.99 32.06
C GLU A 112 12.16 4.20 31.45
N LYS A 113 13.20 3.96 30.65
CA LYS A 113 14.03 5.00 30.03
C LYS A 113 13.56 5.38 28.63
N LEU A 114 12.97 4.44 27.89
CA LEU A 114 12.52 4.64 26.52
C LEU A 114 11.00 4.58 26.43
N LYS A 115 10.39 5.76 26.26
CA LYS A 115 8.94 5.95 26.14
C LYS A 115 8.60 6.58 24.80
N ILE A 116 7.54 6.07 24.17
CA ILE A 116 6.97 6.64 22.95
C ILE A 116 5.65 7.30 23.34
N ARG A 117 5.53 8.60 23.10
CA ARG A 117 4.27 9.34 23.30
C ARG A 117 3.68 9.71 21.95
N PHE A 118 2.39 9.48 21.81
CA PHE A 118 1.67 9.70 20.55
C PHE A 118 0.67 10.86 20.69
N ILE A 119 0.61 11.70 19.66
CA ILE A 119 -0.41 12.73 19.51
C ILE A 119 -1.00 12.63 18.10
N ASN A 120 -2.32 12.47 18.03
CA ASN A 120 -3.03 12.51 16.75
C ASN A 120 -3.36 13.97 16.41
N ILE A 121 -2.69 14.50 15.39
CA ILE A 121 -2.96 15.83 14.85
C ILE A 121 -2.66 15.84 13.35
N SER A 122 -3.54 16.41 12.54
CA SER A 122 -3.34 16.48 11.10
C SER A 122 -2.38 17.62 10.71
N LYS A 123 -1.64 17.45 9.61
CA LYS A 123 -0.74 18.50 9.07
C LYS A 123 -1.46 19.85 8.89
N ALA A 124 -2.71 19.81 8.41
CA ALA A 124 -3.52 21.00 8.18
C ALA A 124 -3.93 21.71 9.49
N GLU A 125 -4.19 20.96 10.56
CA GLU A 125 -4.47 21.52 11.88
C GLU A 125 -3.23 22.14 12.50
N VAL A 126 -2.07 21.47 12.44
CA VAL A 126 -0.80 22.04 12.91
C VAL A 126 -0.49 23.34 12.17
N ALA A 127 -0.60 23.35 10.83
CA ALA A 127 -0.38 24.54 10.03
C ALA A 127 -1.32 25.69 10.41
N ARG A 128 -2.61 25.40 10.62
CA ARG A 128 -3.61 26.40 11.01
C ARG A 128 -3.35 26.94 12.41
N GLU A 129 -2.96 26.09 13.34
CA GLU A 129 -2.64 26.45 14.72
C GLU A 129 -1.40 27.32 14.77
N LEU A 130 -0.27 26.85 14.22
CA LEU A 130 0.98 27.60 14.24
C LEU A 130 0.88 28.92 13.47
N LYS A 131 0.02 28.99 12.44
CA LYS A 131 -0.29 30.25 11.74
C LYS A 131 -0.94 31.31 12.62
N LYS A 132 -1.74 30.92 13.63
CA LYS A 132 -2.37 31.86 14.57
C LYS A 132 -1.37 32.46 15.55
N PHE A 133 -0.33 31.70 15.91
CA PHE A 133 0.66 32.05 16.93
C PHE A 133 2.00 32.51 16.33
N LYS A 134 2.01 33.10 15.13
CA LYS A 134 3.26 33.56 14.51
C LYS A 134 3.89 34.76 15.22
N GLY A 135 5.19 34.95 15.01
CA GLY A 135 5.92 36.12 15.49
C GLY A 135 6.26 35.99 16.96
N ALA A 136 5.88 36.97 17.78
CA ALA A 136 6.23 37.01 19.20
C ALA A 136 5.44 36.02 20.07
N ALA A 137 4.31 35.49 19.59
CA ALA A 137 3.41 34.63 20.36
C ALA A 137 3.59 33.12 20.09
N TRP A 138 4.70 32.73 19.46
CA TRP A 138 4.93 31.34 19.02
C TRP A 138 5.09 30.36 20.20
N ASP A 139 5.63 30.87 21.31
CA ASP A 139 5.75 30.23 22.61
C ASP A 139 4.40 30.00 23.30
N GLN A 140 3.32 30.66 22.86
CA GLN A 140 1.97 30.43 23.41
C GLN A 140 1.19 29.36 22.64
N SER A 141 1.76 28.80 21.57
CA SER A 141 1.08 27.78 20.77
C SER A 141 0.82 26.51 21.59
N PRO A 142 -0.38 25.90 21.48
CA PRO A 142 -0.69 24.65 22.20
C PRO A 142 0.33 23.53 21.92
N LEU A 143 0.85 23.43 20.70
CA LEU A 143 1.93 22.49 20.37
C LEU A 143 3.21 22.79 21.17
N PHE A 144 3.64 24.06 21.27
CA PHE A 144 4.80 24.44 22.09
C PHE A 144 4.57 24.12 23.56
N LYS A 145 3.39 24.40 24.12
CA LYS A 145 3.10 24.08 25.52
C LYS A 145 3.20 22.59 25.82
N LYS A 146 2.70 21.75 24.92
CA LYS A 146 2.77 20.29 25.08
C LYS A 146 4.21 19.76 24.98
N ILE A 147 5.03 20.30 24.09
CA ILE A 147 6.40 19.82 23.85
C ILE A 147 7.37 20.40 24.88
N TYR A 148 7.31 21.72 25.10
CA TYR A 148 8.24 22.46 25.94
C TYR A 148 7.71 22.60 27.37
N GLU A 149 6.60 23.32 27.59
CA GLU A 149 6.18 23.70 28.95
C GLU A 149 5.82 22.50 29.84
N HIS A 150 5.09 21.52 29.33
CA HIS A 150 4.59 20.39 30.13
C HIS A 150 5.67 19.36 30.47
N GLU A 151 6.77 19.32 29.71
CA GLU A 151 7.83 18.32 29.89
C GLU A 151 9.19 18.98 30.15
N TYR A 152 9.80 19.60 29.13
CA TYR A 152 11.14 20.17 29.22
C TYR A 152 11.23 21.32 30.24
N GLY A 153 10.23 22.21 30.28
CA GLY A 153 10.15 23.35 31.19
C GLY A 153 9.57 23.02 32.57
N GLN A 154 9.03 21.81 32.76
CA GLN A 154 8.37 21.40 34.00
C GLN A 154 9.38 20.73 34.93
N PHE A 155 9.38 21.14 36.21
CA PHE A 155 10.20 20.47 37.22
C PHE A 155 9.75 19.02 37.40
N GLY A 156 10.66 18.08 37.17
CA GLY A 156 10.38 16.64 37.21
C GLY A 156 9.69 16.07 35.96
N GLY A 157 9.60 16.85 34.87
CA GLY A 157 9.09 16.37 33.58
C GLY A 157 10.10 15.49 32.83
N GLU A 158 9.63 14.86 31.74
CA GLU A 158 10.45 13.96 30.91
C GLU A 158 10.68 14.60 29.54
N PRO A 159 11.84 15.25 29.30
CA PRO A 159 12.07 15.97 28.06
C PRO A 159 12.04 15.03 26.85
N PHE A 160 11.44 15.50 25.76
CA PHE A 160 11.39 14.74 24.51
C PHE A 160 12.78 14.68 23.86
N GLY A 161 13.27 13.47 23.57
CA GLY A 161 14.57 13.30 22.91
C GLY A 161 14.53 13.61 21.41
N ALA A 162 13.47 13.19 20.72
CA ALA A 162 13.24 13.45 19.30
C ALA A 162 11.75 13.54 19.02
N LEU A 163 11.39 14.29 17.98
CA LEU A 163 10.02 14.44 17.51
C LEU A 163 9.90 13.77 16.14
N ILE A 164 8.99 12.80 16.00
CA ILE A 164 8.69 12.17 14.71
C ILE A 164 7.38 12.73 14.21
N ALA A 165 7.42 13.41 13.07
CA ALA A 165 6.24 13.90 12.39
C ALA A 165 5.96 13.02 11.17
N ASP A 166 4.78 12.43 11.14
CA ASP A 166 4.33 11.63 9.99
C ASP A 166 3.74 12.52 8.88
N TYR A 167 4.55 13.46 8.41
CA TYR A 167 4.18 14.38 7.34
C TYR A 167 5.19 14.31 6.19
N TYR A 168 4.68 14.60 4.99
CA TYR A 168 5.47 14.81 3.79
C TYR A 168 5.54 16.31 3.54
N PHE A 169 6.74 16.85 3.38
CA PHE A 169 6.98 18.27 3.13
C PHE A 169 7.51 18.50 1.72
N ASP A 170 6.89 19.43 1.00
CA ASP A 170 7.33 19.89 -0.32
C ASP A 170 8.10 21.22 -0.23
N ASN A 171 8.42 21.81 -1.38
CA ASN A 171 9.06 23.12 -1.47
C ASN A 171 8.04 24.29 -1.45
N SER A 172 6.76 24.01 -1.23
CA SER A 172 5.72 25.04 -1.28
C SER A 172 5.86 26.02 -0.11
N PRO A 173 5.48 27.30 -0.29
CA PRO A 173 5.51 28.29 0.78
C PRO A 173 4.82 27.86 2.10
N PRO A 174 3.61 27.25 2.10
CA PRO A 174 2.98 26.84 3.35
C PRO A 174 3.75 25.75 4.09
N ASP A 175 4.36 24.80 3.38
CA ASP A 175 5.14 23.72 3.97
C ASP A 175 6.46 24.22 4.55
N VAL A 176 7.17 25.08 3.82
CA VAL A 176 8.40 25.72 4.31
C VAL A 176 8.13 26.56 5.55
N GLU A 177 6.99 27.26 5.58
CA GLU A 177 6.59 28.07 6.73
C GLU A 177 6.20 27.20 7.94
N LEU A 178 5.53 26.07 7.70
CA LEU A 178 5.22 25.08 8.73
C LEU A 178 6.53 24.47 9.28
N LEU A 179 7.46 24.05 8.42
CA LEU A 179 8.77 23.56 8.80
C LEU A 179 9.55 24.57 9.64
N ALA A 180 9.58 25.84 9.22
CA ALA A 180 10.25 26.91 9.97
C ALA A 180 9.62 27.12 11.36
N SER A 181 8.30 26.99 11.47
CA SER A 181 7.59 27.12 12.75
C SER A 181 7.85 25.92 13.67
N MET A 182 7.84 24.71 13.13
CA MET A 182 8.17 23.49 13.88
C MET A 182 9.65 23.44 14.27
N ALA A 183 10.55 23.94 13.41
CA ALA A 183 11.98 24.04 13.69
C ALA A 183 12.27 24.92 14.92
N LYS A 184 11.55 26.04 15.08
CA LYS A 184 11.66 26.89 16.27
C LYS A 184 11.27 26.16 17.55
N ILE A 185 10.17 25.40 17.50
CA ILE A 185 9.71 24.60 18.65
C ILE A 185 10.73 23.50 18.97
N ALA A 186 11.21 22.79 17.95
CA ALA A 186 12.23 21.75 18.08
C ALA A 186 13.55 22.30 18.65
N ALA A 187 14.00 23.47 18.18
CA ALA A 187 15.21 24.13 18.65
C ALA A 187 15.10 24.57 20.11
N ALA A 188 13.93 25.09 20.52
CA ALA A 188 13.69 25.50 21.89
C ALA A 188 13.63 24.30 22.85
N ALA A 189 12.98 23.21 22.44
CA ALA A 189 12.89 21.98 23.24
C ALA A 189 14.13 21.08 23.16
N HIS A 190 15.14 21.45 22.36
CA HIS A 190 16.30 20.62 22.04
C HIS A 190 15.95 19.21 21.54
N ALA A 191 14.82 19.07 20.85
CA ALA A 191 14.28 17.81 20.36
C ALA A 191 14.24 17.84 18.82
N PRO A 192 15.19 17.19 18.12
CA PRO A 192 15.22 17.19 16.66
C PRO A 192 13.92 16.64 16.07
N LEU A 193 13.37 17.36 15.10
CA LEU A 193 12.21 16.98 14.31
C LEU A 193 12.64 16.14 13.11
N ILE A 194 12.13 14.91 13.04
CA ILE A 194 12.33 13.99 11.92
C ILE A 194 11.00 13.82 11.18
N SER A 195 11.00 14.09 9.88
CA SER A 195 9.84 13.92 8.99
C SER A 195 10.30 13.38 7.63
N ALA A 196 9.39 13.22 6.66
CA ALA A 196 9.75 12.89 5.28
C ALA A 196 9.64 14.08 4.34
N ALA A 197 10.46 14.07 3.29
CA ALA A 197 10.28 14.92 2.13
C ALA A 197 9.23 14.30 1.19
N ASP A 198 8.48 15.14 0.49
CA ASP A 198 7.61 14.74 -0.62
C ASP A 198 8.39 14.80 -1.95
N PRO A 199 8.03 14.04 -3.01
CA PRO A 199 8.67 14.19 -4.32
C PRO A 199 8.67 15.63 -4.85
N GLY A 200 7.62 16.39 -4.52
CA GLY A 200 7.51 17.82 -4.86
C GLY A 200 8.64 18.68 -4.30
N ALA A 201 9.31 18.26 -3.21
CA ALA A 201 10.48 18.95 -2.68
C ALA A 201 11.68 18.96 -3.66
N LEU A 202 11.68 18.09 -4.67
CA LEU A 202 12.67 18.04 -5.74
C LEU A 202 12.07 18.39 -7.12
N LEU A 203 10.87 18.98 -7.17
CA LEU A 203 10.12 19.24 -8.41
C LEU A 203 9.85 17.95 -9.21
N MET A 204 9.59 16.85 -8.52
CA MET A 204 9.24 15.55 -9.11
C MET A 204 7.80 15.20 -8.75
N ASP A 205 7.13 14.45 -9.62
CA ASP A 205 5.80 13.91 -9.34
C ASP A 205 5.89 12.56 -8.59
N SER A 206 6.98 11.81 -8.78
CA SER A 206 7.20 10.50 -8.16
C SER A 206 8.67 10.30 -7.75
N TRP A 207 8.88 9.53 -6.67
CA TRP A 207 10.22 9.09 -6.25
C TRP A 207 10.90 8.15 -7.25
N GLN A 208 10.13 7.55 -8.18
CA GLN A 208 10.70 6.72 -9.26
C GLN A 208 11.58 7.53 -10.22
N GLU A 209 11.35 8.85 -10.31
CA GLU A 209 12.11 9.75 -11.19
C GLU A 209 13.42 10.22 -10.57
N LEU A 210 13.73 9.82 -9.32
CA LEU A 210 14.91 10.31 -8.60
C LEU A 210 16.23 9.99 -9.33
N ALA A 211 16.25 8.94 -10.16
CA ALA A 211 17.41 8.57 -10.98
C ALA A 211 17.57 9.43 -12.25
N ASN A 212 16.55 10.19 -12.66
CA ASN A 212 16.56 10.93 -13.92
C ASN A 212 17.47 12.16 -13.90
N PRO A 213 17.45 13.03 -12.86
CA PRO A 213 18.30 14.21 -12.87
C PRO A 213 19.77 13.86 -12.62
N ARG A 214 20.63 14.34 -13.51
CA ARG A 214 22.08 14.20 -13.36
C ARG A 214 22.65 14.96 -12.15
N ASP A 215 22.01 16.06 -11.74
CA ASP A 215 22.48 16.93 -10.65
C ASP A 215 21.29 17.50 -9.86
N LEU A 216 21.01 16.90 -8.71
CA LEU A 216 19.97 17.35 -7.77
C LEU A 216 20.32 18.72 -7.14
N GLY A 217 21.60 19.08 -7.07
CA GLY A 217 22.04 20.34 -6.47
C GLY A 217 21.53 21.57 -7.22
N LYS A 218 21.38 21.46 -8.56
CA LYS A 218 20.84 22.53 -9.41
C LYS A 218 19.36 22.79 -9.19
N ILE A 219 18.60 21.76 -8.82
CA ILE A 219 17.16 21.89 -8.53
C ILE A 219 16.95 22.87 -7.38
N PHE A 220 17.74 22.77 -6.33
CA PHE A 220 17.68 23.69 -5.18
C PHE A 220 18.14 25.12 -5.49
N GLN A 221 18.71 25.39 -6.67
CA GLN A 221 19.13 26.73 -7.09
C GLN A 221 18.03 27.48 -7.86
N THR A 222 16.95 26.80 -8.26
CA THR A 222 15.83 27.43 -8.96
C THR A 222 15.15 28.50 -8.08
N PRO A 223 14.50 29.51 -8.67
CA PRO A 223 13.79 30.53 -7.91
C PRO A 223 12.64 29.94 -7.06
N GLU A 224 12.05 28.83 -7.47
CA GLU A 224 11.00 28.12 -6.72
C GLU A 224 11.47 27.67 -5.33
N HIS A 225 12.76 27.36 -5.19
CA HIS A 225 13.38 26.99 -3.92
C HIS A 225 13.89 28.18 -3.09
N ALA A 226 13.53 29.42 -3.42
CA ALA A 226 14.00 30.58 -2.67
C ALA A 226 13.62 30.51 -1.18
N ALA A 227 12.37 30.13 -0.87
CA ALA A 227 11.91 29.95 0.51
C ALA A 227 12.65 28.81 1.21
N TRP A 228 12.84 27.68 0.53
CA TRP A 228 13.57 26.52 1.03
C TRP A 228 15.03 26.86 1.37
N ARG A 229 15.73 27.60 0.49
CA ARG A 229 17.10 28.08 0.75
C ARG A 229 17.16 29.01 1.94
N ASN A 230 16.20 29.93 2.08
CA ASN A 230 16.14 30.81 3.23
C ASN A 230 15.93 30.02 4.54
N PHE A 231 15.07 29.00 4.52
CA PHE A 231 14.89 28.10 5.65
C PHE A 231 16.18 27.35 5.99
N ARG A 232 16.88 26.77 5.00
CA ARG A 232 18.16 26.08 5.22
C ARG A 232 19.28 26.97 5.76
N SER A 233 19.24 28.27 5.46
CA SER A 233 20.18 29.25 6.01
C SER A 233 19.85 29.66 7.45
N SER A 234 18.65 29.33 7.94
CA SER A 234 18.22 29.62 9.31
C SER A 234 18.95 28.72 10.30
N GLU A 235 19.25 29.26 11.48
CA GLU A 235 19.94 28.52 12.53
C GLU A 235 19.12 27.34 13.06
N ASP A 236 17.80 27.53 13.18
CA ASP A 236 16.86 26.54 13.72
C ASP A 236 16.72 25.31 12.81
N SER A 237 17.05 25.44 11.52
CA SER A 237 16.95 24.35 10.55
C SER A 237 17.83 23.14 10.89
N ARG A 238 18.87 23.32 11.72
CA ARG A 238 19.73 22.23 12.21
C ARG A 238 18.98 21.16 13.02
N TYR A 239 17.83 21.51 13.58
CA TYR A 239 16.99 20.60 14.34
C TYR A 239 16.00 19.84 13.46
N VAL A 240 16.00 20.05 12.14
CA VAL A 240 15.08 19.37 11.22
C VAL A 240 15.84 18.37 10.35
N GLY A 241 15.43 17.10 10.44
CA GLY A 241 15.85 16.03 9.55
C GLY A 241 14.70 15.61 8.64
N LEU A 242 14.93 15.64 7.33
CA LEU A 242 13.98 15.10 6.35
C LEU A 242 14.54 13.81 5.75
N THR A 243 13.73 12.77 5.81
CA THR A 243 14.04 11.42 5.34
C THR A 243 13.43 11.19 3.96
N LEU A 244 14.19 10.51 3.10
CA LEU A 244 13.77 10.04 1.79
C LEU A 244 14.58 8.78 1.43
N PRO A 245 14.03 7.80 0.69
CA PRO A 245 12.63 7.67 0.25
C PRO A 245 11.74 7.00 1.33
N ARG A 246 10.47 6.69 0.99
CA ARG A 246 9.56 5.86 1.80
C ARG A 246 10.02 4.39 1.80
N PHE A 247 9.51 3.57 2.71
CA PHE A 247 9.79 2.12 2.74
C PHE A 247 8.50 1.29 2.69
N LEU A 248 8.60 0.03 2.30
CA LEU A 248 7.43 -0.84 2.16
C LEU A 248 6.90 -1.25 3.55
N GLY A 249 5.63 -0.97 3.82
CA GLY A 249 5.01 -1.23 5.13
C GLY A 249 4.53 -2.66 5.32
N ARG A 250 4.16 -3.34 4.23
CA ARG A 250 3.72 -4.75 4.24
C ARG A 250 3.95 -5.40 2.89
N ILE A 251 4.07 -6.72 2.90
CA ILE A 251 3.99 -7.53 1.69
C ILE A 251 2.51 -7.55 1.22
N PRO A 252 2.24 -7.45 -0.09
CA PRO A 252 0.91 -7.70 -0.64
C PRO A 252 0.37 -9.07 -0.23
N TYR A 253 -0.93 -9.12 0.04
CA TYR A 253 -1.60 -10.38 0.37
C TYR A 253 -1.71 -11.27 -0.86
N GLY A 254 -1.54 -12.57 -0.64
CA GLY A 254 -1.59 -13.57 -1.70
C GLY A 254 -1.25 -14.95 -1.17
N ALA A 255 -1.69 -15.99 -1.86
CA ALA A 255 -1.53 -17.38 -1.42
C ALA A 255 -0.04 -17.78 -1.24
N LYS A 256 0.87 -17.16 -1.99
CA LYS A 256 2.32 -17.44 -1.93
C LYS A 256 3.07 -16.60 -0.90
N THR A 257 2.53 -15.44 -0.52
CA THR A 257 3.23 -14.44 0.29
C THR A 257 2.65 -14.35 1.69
N ALA A 258 1.46 -13.78 1.80
CA ALA A 258 0.73 -13.59 3.05
C ALA A 258 -0.71 -14.07 2.84
N PRO A 259 -0.98 -15.38 3.08
CA PRO A 259 -2.32 -15.93 2.90
C PRO A 259 -3.27 -15.40 3.98
N VAL A 260 -4.53 -15.23 3.60
CA VAL A 260 -5.64 -14.89 4.50
C VAL A 260 -6.42 -16.16 4.80
N GLU A 261 -6.80 -16.38 6.05
CA GLU A 261 -7.48 -17.62 6.47
C GLU A 261 -8.96 -17.68 6.04
N ASP A 262 -9.62 -16.53 5.95
CA ASP A 262 -11.08 -16.45 5.72
C ASP A 262 -11.49 -16.74 4.26
N PHE A 263 -10.71 -16.29 3.28
CA PHE A 263 -10.97 -16.49 1.86
C PHE A 263 -9.69 -16.37 1.02
N ASN A 264 -9.71 -16.87 -0.22
CA ASN A 264 -8.56 -16.79 -1.11
C ASN A 264 -8.41 -15.37 -1.67
N PHE A 265 -7.74 -14.51 -0.91
CA PHE A 265 -7.47 -13.13 -1.30
C PHE A 265 -6.17 -13.02 -2.09
N GLU A 266 -6.24 -12.42 -3.28
CA GLU A 266 -5.08 -12.04 -4.08
C GLU A 266 -5.06 -10.52 -4.28
N GLU A 267 -4.03 -9.89 -3.74
CA GLU A 267 -3.83 -8.45 -3.88
C GLU A 267 -3.09 -8.11 -5.18
N VAL A 268 -3.73 -7.27 -6.00
CA VAL A 268 -3.24 -6.98 -7.35
C VAL A 268 -2.46 -5.67 -7.33
N THR A 269 -1.12 -5.74 -7.28
CA THR A 269 -0.27 -4.53 -7.32
C THR A 269 0.25 -4.18 -8.71
N ARG A 270 0.42 -5.18 -9.60
CA ARG A 270 0.93 -5.04 -10.99
C ARG A 270 2.25 -4.25 -11.12
N GLY A 271 3.08 -4.21 -10.08
CA GLY A 271 4.32 -3.44 -10.10
C GLY A 271 4.14 -1.92 -10.03
N ASP A 272 2.90 -1.43 -9.93
CA ASP A 272 2.64 0.00 -9.75
C ASP A 272 2.89 0.40 -8.30
N SER A 273 3.76 1.40 -8.11
CA SER A 273 4.07 1.97 -6.80
C SER A 273 2.82 2.43 -6.04
N ALA A 274 1.77 2.90 -6.73
CA ALA A 274 0.57 3.40 -6.07
C ALA A 274 -0.21 2.30 -5.32
N ASN A 275 -0.10 1.04 -5.77
CA ASN A 275 -0.82 -0.08 -5.17
C ASN A 275 -0.08 -0.70 -3.98
N TYR A 276 1.18 -0.33 -3.76
CA TYR A 276 1.93 -0.74 -2.58
C TYR A 276 1.68 0.19 -1.40
N LEU A 277 1.69 -0.38 -0.20
CA LEU A 277 1.55 0.39 1.02
C LEU A 277 2.91 0.94 1.47
N TRP A 278 3.18 2.19 1.09
CA TRP A 278 4.38 2.90 1.50
C TRP A 278 4.22 3.57 2.86
N VAL A 279 5.20 3.35 3.73
CA VAL A 279 5.29 3.93 5.06
C VAL A 279 6.35 5.02 5.09
N ASN A 280 6.09 6.05 5.88
CA ASN A 280 6.98 7.17 6.08
C ASN A 280 8.30 6.73 6.73
N SER A 281 9.44 7.04 6.09
CA SER A 281 10.78 6.67 6.60
C SER A 281 11.20 7.42 7.85
N ALA A 282 10.48 8.45 8.28
CA ALA A 282 10.67 9.07 9.57
C ALA A 282 10.50 8.04 10.72
N TYR A 283 9.60 7.06 10.57
CA TYR A 283 9.46 5.97 11.54
C TYR A 283 10.69 5.06 11.58
N ALA A 284 11.30 4.77 10.44
CA ALA A 284 12.50 3.94 10.38
C ALA A 284 13.72 4.66 10.97
N MET A 285 13.85 5.97 10.72
CA MET A 285 14.88 6.79 11.37
C MET A 285 14.64 6.89 12.88
N GLY A 286 13.38 7.03 13.30
CA GLY A 286 12.98 6.98 14.70
C GLY A 286 13.37 5.67 15.38
N LEU A 287 13.19 4.55 14.68
CA LEU A 287 13.61 3.23 15.16
C LEU A 287 15.13 3.18 15.39
N ASN A 288 15.94 3.68 14.45
CA ASN A 288 17.39 3.73 14.61
C ASN A 288 17.82 4.60 15.80
N ILE A 289 17.14 5.73 16.03
CA ILE A 289 17.38 6.60 17.20
C ILE A 289 17.09 5.84 18.50
N ASN A 290 15.94 5.16 18.55
CA ASN A 290 15.53 4.37 19.71
C ASN A 290 16.51 3.23 19.98
N GLN A 291 16.93 2.51 18.95
CA GLN A 291 17.88 1.40 19.06
C GLN A 291 19.26 1.88 19.53
N SER A 292 19.79 2.98 18.98
CA SER A 292 21.04 3.58 19.43
C SER A 292 20.98 3.96 20.90
N PHE A 293 19.88 4.60 21.33
CA PHE A 293 19.69 4.98 22.73
C PHE A 293 19.60 3.74 23.64
N LYS A 294 18.89 2.70 23.22
CA LYS A 294 18.76 1.46 23.99
C LYS A 294 20.10 0.75 24.18
N GLN A 295 20.89 0.65 23.12
CA GLN A 295 22.16 -0.08 23.13
C GLN A 295 23.29 0.68 23.83
N PHE A 296 23.38 2.00 23.61
CA PHE A 296 24.53 2.81 24.05
C PHE A 296 24.20 3.86 25.10
N GLY A 297 22.92 4.13 25.36
CA GLY A 297 22.48 5.27 26.18
C GLY A 297 22.55 6.63 25.48
N TRP A 298 22.96 6.64 24.20
CA TRP A 298 23.15 7.85 23.38
C TRP A 298 22.69 7.61 21.95
N CYS A 299 22.21 8.67 21.30
CA CYS A 299 21.71 8.62 19.91
C CYS A 299 22.80 8.94 18.87
N SER A 300 24.05 8.53 19.10
CA SER A 300 25.17 8.86 18.20
C SER A 300 25.28 7.92 16.99
N GLN A 301 24.87 6.65 17.14
CA GLN A 301 25.02 5.61 16.13
C GLN A 301 23.69 5.35 15.41
N ILE A 302 23.28 6.33 14.60
CA ILE A 302 21.98 6.32 13.89
C ILE A 302 22.14 6.31 12.36
N ARG A 303 23.38 6.14 11.87
CA ARG A 303 23.74 6.24 10.45
C ARG A 303 24.86 5.28 10.09
N GLY A 304 24.92 4.89 8.83
CA GLY A 304 25.93 3.96 8.30
C GLY A 304 25.47 2.51 8.40
N ILE A 305 25.89 1.69 7.43
CA ILE A 305 25.41 0.32 7.25
C ILE A 305 25.78 -0.54 8.47
N GLU A 306 27.01 -0.45 8.94
CA GLU A 306 27.51 -1.20 10.10
C GLU A 306 27.49 -0.38 11.41
N SER A 307 27.04 0.87 11.35
CA SER A 307 27.14 1.84 12.45
C SER A 307 25.76 2.23 13.01
N GLY A 308 24.81 1.29 12.99
CA GLY A 308 23.47 1.44 13.58
C GLY A 308 22.44 2.17 12.70
N GLY A 309 22.76 2.42 11.43
CA GLY A 309 21.83 3.02 10.47
C GLY A 309 21.10 2.03 9.56
N ALA A 310 21.42 0.73 9.63
CA ALA A 310 20.81 -0.28 8.79
C ALA A 310 19.40 -0.63 9.28
N ILE A 311 18.43 -0.60 8.36
CA ILE A 311 17.06 -1.02 8.61
C ILE A 311 16.95 -2.47 8.14
N SER A 312 16.79 -3.40 9.08
CA SER A 312 16.65 -4.84 8.80
C SER A 312 15.18 -5.26 8.71
N GLY A 313 14.90 -6.35 7.99
CA GLY A 313 13.57 -6.96 7.99
C GLY A 313 12.54 -6.20 7.18
N LEU A 314 12.97 -5.42 6.18
CA LEU A 314 12.04 -4.79 5.24
C LEU A 314 11.27 -5.85 4.45
N PRO A 315 9.96 -5.68 4.27
CA PRO A 315 9.15 -6.50 3.37
C PRO A 315 9.74 -6.54 1.95
N VAL A 316 9.89 -7.73 1.38
CA VAL A 316 10.33 -7.92 -0.01
C VAL A 316 9.23 -8.65 -0.76
N HIS A 317 8.76 -8.06 -1.86
CA HIS A 317 7.77 -8.67 -2.75
C HIS A 317 8.43 -9.05 -4.06
N THR A 318 8.39 -10.34 -4.40
CA THR A 318 8.92 -10.86 -5.66
C THR A 318 7.77 -11.16 -6.62
N TYR A 319 7.82 -10.66 -7.85
CA TYR A 319 6.80 -10.89 -8.86
C TYR A 319 7.41 -11.29 -10.20
N PRO A 320 6.68 -12.06 -11.04
CA PRO A 320 7.14 -12.37 -12.39
C PRO A 320 7.17 -11.10 -13.25
N SER A 321 8.31 -10.84 -13.89
CA SER A 321 8.49 -9.72 -14.82
C SER A 321 7.89 -10.03 -16.19
N GLU A 322 7.56 -8.99 -16.96
CA GLU A 322 7.12 -9.13 -18.35
C GLU A 322 8.21 -9.76 -19.23
N ASP A 323 9.48 -9.57 -18.87
CA ASP A 323 10.64 -10.14 -19.57
C ASP A 323 10.90 -11.62 -19.23
N GLY A 324 10.00 -12.26 -18.45
CA GLY A 324 10.12 -13.66 -18.05
C GLY A 324 11.10 -13.92 -16.89
N GLY A 325 11.64 -12.85 -16.29
CA GLY A 325 12.43 -12.89 -15.07
C GLY A 325 11.58 -12.86 -13.78
N VAL A 326 12.25 -12.88 -12.63
CA VAL A 326 11.64 -12.58 -11.33
C VAL A 326 12.21 -11.24 -10.87
N ASP A 327 11.35 -10.24 -10.79
CA ASP A 327 11.70 -8.92 -10.28
C ASP A 327 11.33 -8.81 -8.80
N MET A 328 12.07 -7.96 -8.08
CA MET A 328 11.81 -7.64 -6.69
C MET A 328 11.48 -6.16 -6.57
N THR A 329 10.39 -5.84 -5.86
CA THR A 329 10.08 -4.45 -5.54
C THR A 329 11.11 -3.92 -4.54
N CYS A 330 11.76 -2.82 -4.91
CA CYS A 330 12.60 -2.01 -4.03
C CYS A 330 11.72 -1.04 -3.24
#